data_AF-A0A925F6R1-F1
#
_entry.id   AF-A0A925F6R1-F1
#
_cell.length_a   1.000
_cell.length_b   1.000
_cell.length_c   1.000
_cell.angle_alpha   90.00
_cell.angle_beta   90.00
_cell.angle_gamma   90.00
#
_symmetry.space_group_name_H-M   'P 1'
#
loop_
_entity.id
_entity.type
_entity.pdbx_description
1 polymer ?
#
loop_
_entity_poly.entity_id
_entity_poly.type
_entity_poly.pdbx_seq_one_letter_code
_entity_poly.pdbx_strand_id
1 'polypeptide(L)'
;MKPFLYLRSCTRSVLALGLLLSGPLGLGALAKPPHPTRPASTPARVARPSTLDPVAYYSFTGNANDESGNGLHGTINGATLTTDRFGNANRAMSFDGNDNITFTGVPTTQTDNWTIATWVKLANLTQQDGVFVFNGFDNGSVGDGYSVLCRNEGPFGSQLFGLAGGVSFFNSGYAFSSTNTW
;
A
#
# COMPACT_ATOMS: atom_id res chain seq x y z
N MET A 1 11.40 -17.52 -11.27
CA MET A 1 11.28 -16.61 -10.11
C MET A 1 11.31 -15.18 -10.62
N LYS A 2 10.21 -14.45 -10.46
CA LYS A 2 10.13 -13.01 -10.69
C LYS A 2 9.64 -12.40 -9.37
N PRO A 3 10.21 -11.27 -8.90
CA PRO A 3 9.65 -10.58 -7.76
C PRO A 3 8.27 -10.02 -8.08
N PHE A 4 7.38 -9.94 -7.09
CA PHE A 4 6.03 -9.41 -7.24
C PHE A 4 5.52 -8.85 -5.90
N LEU A 5 5.66 -7.54 -5.65
CA LEU A 5 4.69 -6.88 -4.75
C LEU A 5 3.32 -6.97 -5.43
N TYR A 6 2.28 -7.27 -4.63
CA TYR A 6 0.99 -7.66 -5.19
C TYR A 6 -0.15 -6.89 -4.53
N LEU A 7 -0.82 -6.06 -5.33
CA LEU A 7 -2.04 -5.34 -4.95
C LEU A 7 -3.22 -6.02 -5.67
N ARG A 8 -3.76 -7.10 -5.12
CA ARG A 8 -4.94 -7.81 -5.67
C ARG A 8 -6.12 -7.62 -4.73
N SER A 9 -6.72 -6.44 -4.81
CA SER A 9 -8.16 -6.40 -4.57
C SER A 9 -8.77 -7.32 -5.62
N CYS A 10 -9.16 -8.52 -5.21
CA CYS A 10 -10.35 -9.10 -5.81
C CYS A 10 -11.50 -8.08 -5.59
N THR A 11 -12.52 -8.10 -6.44
CA THR A 11 -13.60 -7.11 -6.61
C THR A 11 -13.45 -5.69 -6.01
N ARG A 12 -13.24 -4.68 -6.87
CA ARG A 12 -13.49 -3.23 -6.66
C ARG A 12 -13.06 -2.66 -5.31
N SER A 13 -11.78 -2.29 -5.19
CA SER A 13 -11.31 -1.35 -4.15
C SER A 13 -10.56 -0.17 -4.75
N VAL A 14 -10.70 0.99 -4.12
CA VAL A 14 -9.81 2.13 -4.36
C VAL A 14 -8.68 2.11 -3.32
N LEU A 15 -7.43 2.18 -3.79
CA LEU A 15 -6.24 2.21 -2.96
C LEU A 15 -5.57 3.58 -3.06
N ALA A 16 -5.28 4.18 -1.91
CA ALA A 16 -4.36 5.32 -1.79
C ALA A 16 -3.25 4.89 -0.82
N LEU A 17 -2.21 4.27 -1.40
CA LEU A 17 -1.18 3.59 -0.62
C LEU A 17 -0.18 4.61 -0.04
N GLY A 18 0.33 4.29 1.15
CA GLY A 18 1.46 4.98 1.76
C GLY A 18 2.36 3.94 2.36
N LEU A 19 2.89 3.04 1.51
CA LEU A 19 3.81 2.00 1.96
C LEU A 19 4.95 2.66 2.74
N LEU A 20 5.21 2.16 3.94
CA LEU A 20 6.16 2.77 4.86
C LEU A 20 6.94 1.69 5.60
N LEU A 21 7.81 1.04 4.82
CA LEU A 21 8.81 0.12 5.31
C LEU A 21 9.92 0.93 6.00
N SER A 22 9.77 1.24 7.28
CA SER A 22 10.85 1.83 8.08
C SER A 22 11.79 0.75 8.58
N GLY A 23 13.09 0.84 8.25
CA GLY A 23 14.14 0.04 8.90
C GLY A 23 14.47 0.53 10.32
N PRO A 24 15.33 -0.20 11.06
CA PRO A 24 15.70 0.17 12.43
C PRO A 24 16.42 1.53 12.48
N LEU A 25 15.95 2.41 13.37
CA LEU A 25 16.38 3.80 13.46
C LEU A 25 17.83 3.94 13.95
N GLY A 26 18.72 4.45 13.08
CA GLY A 26 20.03 4.96 13.47
C GLY A 26 19.91 6.29 14.20
N LEU A 27 20.32 6.35 15.46
CA LEU A 27 20.20 7.54 16.32
C LEU A 27 21.24 8.61 15.91
N GLY A 28 20.82 9.68 15.22
CA GLY A 28 21.75 10.68 14.65
C GLY A 28 21.20 12.11 14.54
N ALA A 29 21.47 12.92 15.58
CA ALA A 29 21.55 14.38 15.65
C ALA A 29 20.66 15.27 14.72
N LEU A 30 19.72 16.02 15.30
CA LEU A 30 19.15 17.23 14.69
C LEU A 30 20.16 18.40 14.72
N ALA A 31 20.39 19.03 13.56
CA ALA A 31 20.91 20.40 13.46
C ALA A 31 19.88 21.30 12.78
N LYS A 32 19.63 22.50 13.32
CA LYS A 32 18.61 23.44 12.84
C LYS A 32 19.19 24.39 11.78
N PRO A 33 18.71 24.38 10.52
CA PRO A 33 19.13 25.36 9.52
C PRO A 33 18.40 26.72 9.67
N PRO A 34 19.02 27.84 9.24
CA PRO A 34 18.41 29.17 9.27
C PRO A 34 17.43 29.39 8.10
N HIS A 35 16.58 30.41 8.22
CA HIS A 35 15.48 30.71 7.28
C HIS A 35 15.84 31.75 6.21
N PRO A 36 15.64 31.47 4.91
CA PRO A 36 15.58 32.47 3.85
C PRO A 36 14.16 32.62 3.25
N THR A 37 13.87 33.83 2.76
CA THR A 37 12.53 34.31 2.34
C THR A 37 12.06 33.85 0.95
N ARG A 38 10.74 33.68 0.76
CA ARG A 38 10.06 33.17 -0.46
C ARG A 38 9.51 34.31 -1.34
N PRO A 39 9.60 34.22 -2.69
CA PRO A 39 8.48 33.80 -3.57
C PRO A 39 8.92 32.75 -4.64
N ALA A 40 8.08 32.03 -5.39
CA ALA A 40 6.65 31.64 -5.25
C ALA A 40 6.30 30.46 -6.22
N SER A 41 5.16 29.80 -5.97
CA SER A 41 4.35 28.91 -6.86
C SER A 41 5.01 28.01 -7.93
N THR A 42 5.40 26.81 -7.50
CA THR A 42 5.08 25.56 -8.23
C THR A 42 3.96 24.86 -7.42
N PRO A 43 3.00 24.13 -8.02
CA PRO A 43 2.09 23.28 -7.25
C PRO A 43 2.95 22.30 -6.45
N ALA A 44 2.90 22.37 -5.12
CA ALA A 44 3.80 21.59 -4.28
C ALA A 44 3.54 20.09 -4.52
N ARG A 45 4.54 19.39 -5.06
CA ARG A 45 4.65 17.94 -4.84
C ARG A 45 4.55 17.75 -3.33
N VAL A 46 3.62 16.91 -2.88
CA VAL A 46 3.36 16.70 -1.45
C VAL A 46 4.68 16.29 -0.79
N ALA A 47 5.25 17.21 0.00
CA ALA A 47 6.58 17.02 0.54
C ALA A 47 6.52 15.93 1.61
N ARG A 48 7.29 14.85 1.38
CA ARG A 48 7.42 13.72 2.31
C ARG A 48 7.82 14.23 3.71
N PRO A 49 7.17 13.76 4.79
CA PRO A 49 7.63 14.04 6.16
C PRO A 49 9.08 13.57 6.31
N SER A 50 9.99 14.49 6.63
CA SER A 50 11.44 14.30 6.55
C SER A 50 12.05 13.51 7.72
N THR A 51 11.29 12.56 8.29
CA THR A 51 11.64 11.80 9.51
C THR A 51 11.40 10.31 9.38
N LEU A 52 10.95 9.82 8.22
CA LEU A 52 10.74 8.40 7.93
C LEU A 52 11.34 8.11 6.56
N ASP A 53 12.26 7.15 6.49
CA ASP A 53 12.85 6.59 5.26
C ASP A 53 12.11 5.29 4.89
N PRO A 54 11.05 5.35 4.06
CA PRO A 54 10.37 4.15 3.59
C PRO A 54 11.23 3.44 2.54
N VAL A 55 11.31 2.10 2.57
CA VAL A 55 11.97 1.35 1.48
C VAL A 55 11.21 1.47 0.16
N ALA A 56 9.89 1.69 0.17
CA ALA A 56 9.09 1.97 -1.02
C ALA A 56 7.86 2.81 -0.65
N TYR A 57 7.46 3.77 -1.49
CA TYR A 57 6.32 4.67 -1.22
C TYR A 57 5.60 5.06 -2.53
N TYR A 58 4.28 4.91 -2.60
CA TYR A 58 3.52 5.06 -3.86
C TYR A 58 2.32 6.00 -3.70
N SER A 59 2.47 7.29 -4.02
CA SER A 59 1.38 8.27 -3.81
C SER A 59 0.17 8.10 -4.74
N PHE A 60 0.31 7.28 -5.79
CA PHE A 60 -0.64 7.13 -6.90
C PHE A 60 -1.06 8.45 -7.56
N THR A 61 -0.16 9.44 -7.57
CA THR A 61 -0.30 10.66 -8.37
C THR A 61 -0.04 10.37 -9.84
N GLY A 62 -1.09 9.99 -10.58
CA GLY A 62 -1.04 9.80 -12.04
C GLY A 62 -0.21 8.62 -12.56
N ASN A 63 0.42 7.82 -11.69
CA ASN A 63 1.23 6.65 -12.03
C ASN A 63 1.45 5.78 -10.78
N ALA A 64 2.15 4.65 -10.93
CA ALA A 64 2.54 3.75 -9.84
C ALA A 64 4.04 3.82 -9.50
N ASN A 65 4.69 4.98 -9.72
CA ASN A 65 6.11 5.11 -9.48
C ASN A 65 6.41 5.19 -7.97
N ASP A 66 7.43 4.44 -7.56
CA ASP A 66 8.05 4.62 -6.24
C ASP A 66 8.62 6.04 -6.09
N GLU A 67 8.15 6.72 -5.06
CA GLU A 67 8.52 8.07 -4.63
C GLU A 67 9.44 8.06 -3.39
N SER A 68 9.83 6.89 -2.87
CA SER A 68 10.81 6.77 -1.77
C SER A 68 12.21 7.25 -2.18
N GLY A 69 12.60 6.95 -3.43
CA GLY A 69 13.94 7.15 -3.97
C GLY A 69 14.67 5.85 -4.35
N ASN A 70 14.10 4.68 -4.02
CA ASN A 70 14.75 3.38 -4.22
C ASN A 70 14.49 2.74 -5.61
N GLY A 71 13.71 3.40 -6.47
CA GLY A 71 13.53 2.99 -7.87
C GLY A 71 12.60 1.79 -8.07
N LEU A 72 11.83 1.43 -7.05
CA LEU A 72 10.93 0.27 -7.06
C LEU A 72 9.62 0.55 -7.81
N HIS A 73 9.68 1.09 -9.02
CA HIS A 73 8.48 1.52 -9.76
C HIS A 73 7.54 0.34 -10.10
N GLY A 74 6.23 0.57 -9.94
CA GLY A 74 5.19 -0.39 -10.24
C GLY A 74 4.70 -0.34 -11.69
N THR A 75 4.37 -1.51 -12.23
CA THR A 75 3.70 -1.71 -13.51
C THR A 75 2.22 -1.94 -13.26
N ILE A 76 1.38 -1.05 -13.79
CA ILE A 76 -0.08 -1.12 -13.68
C ILE A 76 -0.63 -2.14 -14.67
N ASN A 77 -1.38 -3.14 -14.20
CA ASN A 77 -2.05 -4.14 -15.02
C ASN A 77 -3.56 -4.02 -14.79
N GLY A 78 -4.26 -3.38 -15.74
CA GLY A 78 -5.71 -3.19 -15.73
C GLY A 78 -6.24 -2.07 -14.81
N ALA A 79 -5.64 -1.91 -13.62
CA ALA A 79 -6.07 -0.90 -12.64
C ALA A 79 -6.07 0.53 -13.22
N THR A 80 -7.03 1.36 -12.81
CA THR A 80 -7.26 2.69 -13.38
C THR A 80 -7.08 3.81 -12.35
N LEU A 81 -6.65 4.98 -12.80
CA LEU A 81 -6.58 6.18 -11.95
C LEU A 81 -7.98 6.65 -11.55
N THR A 82 -8.13 7.10 -10.32
CA THR A 82 -9.40 7.58 -9.77
C THR A 82 -9.20 8.69 -8.73
N THR A 83 -10.30 9.16 -8.16
CA THR A 83 -10.35 10.23 -7.17
C THR A 83 -9.94 9.75 -5.78
N ASP A 84 -9.10 10.50 -5.08
CA ASP A 84 -8.65 10.19 -3.72
C ASP A 84 -9.68 10.53 -2.61
N ARG A 85 -9.27 10.35 -1.35
CA ARG A 85 -10.07 10.67 -0.15
C ARG A 85 -10.33 12.16 0.10
N PHE A 86 -9.74 13.04 -0.69
CA PHE A 86 -9.90 14.49 -0.61
C PHE A 86 -10.61 15.09 -1.83
N GLY A 87 -11.06 14.26 -2.78
CA GLY A 87 -11.72 14.72 -4.00
C GLY A 87 -10.76 15.07 -5.15
N ASN A 88 -9.46 14.80 -5.02
CA ASN A 88 -8.49 15.07 -6.08
C ASN A 88 -8.53 13.95 -7.14
N ALA A 89 -8.80 14.30 -8.39
CA ALA A 89 -8.75 13.36 -9.51
C ALA A 89 -7.32 12.84 -9.76
N ASN A 90 -7.22 11.57 -10.18
CA ASN A 90 -5.97 10.88 -10.51
C ASN A 90 -4.92 10.85 -9.37
N ARG A 91 -5.40 10.68 -8.13
CA ARG A 91 -4.59 10.58 -6.90
C ARG A 91 -4.80 9.27 -6.12
N ALA A 92 -5.49 8.30 -6.71
CA ALA A 92 -5.67 6.96 -6.19
C ALA A 92 -5.82 5.96 -7.34
N MET A 93 -5.71 4.66 -7.05
CA MET A 93 -5.88 3.57 -8.02
C MET A 93 -7.14 2.77 -7.71
N SER A 94 -7.97 2.51 -8.71
CA SER A 94 -9.14 1.64 -8.67
C SER A 94 -8.82 0.28 -9.30
N PHE A 95 -9.15 -0.80 -8.60
CA PHE A 95 -8.88 -2.19 -9.00
C PHE A 95 -10.19 -2.95 -9.14
N ASP A 96 -10.52 -3.49 -10.31
CA ASP A 96 -11.83 -4.10 -10.60
C ASP A 96 -12.07 -5.47 -9.95
N GLY A 97 -11.00 -6.22 -9.66
CA GLY A 97 -11.01 -7.60 -9.15
C GLY A 97 -10.03 -8.55 -9.83
N ASN A 98 -9.70 -8.27 -11.09
CA ASN A 98 -8.71 -8.98 -11.89
C ASN A 98 -7.43 -8.15 -12.07
N ASP A 99 -7.55 -6.83 -11.89
CA ASP A 99 -6.47 -5.86 -11.86
C ASP A 99 -5.40 -6.12 -10.78
N ASN A 100 -4.19 -5.63 -11.03
CA ASN A 100 -3.13 -5.50 -10.02
C ASN A 100 -2.07 -4.47 -10.41
N ILE A 101 -1.14 -4.17 -9.49
CA ILE A 101 0.14 -3.55 -9.80
C ILE A 101 1.22 -4.55 -9.43
N THR A 102 2.17 -4.78 -10.34
CA THR A 102 3.34 -5.66 -10.15
C THR A 102 4.63 -4.84 -10.13
N PHE A 103 5.70 -5.41 -9.57
CA PHE A 103 6.95 -4.68 -9.31
C PHE A 103 8.13 -5.57 -9.67
N THR A 104 9.23 -4.98 -10.14
CA THR A 104 10.43 -5.74 -10.56
C THR A 104 11.22 -6.33 -9.40
N GLY A 105 10.99 -5.86 -8.17
CA GLY A 105 11.59 -6.31 -6.91
C GLY A 105 10.54 -6.54 -5.83
N VAL A 106 10.88 -7.32 -4.80
CA VAL A 106 10.13 -7.32 -3.53
C VAL A 106 10.67 -6.14 -2.71
N PRO A 107 9.83 -5.20 -2.24
CA PRO A 107 10.30 -4.02 -1.53
C PRO A 107 11.18 -4.32 -0.33
N THR A 108 10.89 -5.37 0.44
CA THR A 108 11.82 -5.88 1.45
C THR A 108 11.81 -7.40 1.51
N THR A 109 12.98 -7.99 1.79
CA THR A 109 13.10 -9.39 2.22
C THR A 109 13.26 -9.51 3.74
N GLN A 110 13.18 -8.41 4.48
CA GLN A 110 13.29 -8.40 5.93
C GLN A 110 12.05 -9.06 6.55
N THR A 111 12.28 -9.97 7.50
CA THR A 111 11.24 -10.76 8.16
C THR A 111 10.81 -10.22 9.53
N ASP A 112 11.56 -9.24 10.05
CA ASP A 112 11.35 -8.55 11.33
C ASP A 112 11.30 -7.01 11.15
N ASN A 113 10.76 -6.29 12.13
CA ASN A 113 10.96 -4.84 12.29
C ASN A 113 10.68 -3.96 11.04
N TRP A 114 9.51 -4.12 10.41
CA TRP A 114 9.03 -3.23 9.33
C TRP A 114 7.53 -2.92 9.46
N THR A 115 6.97 -2.09 8.56
CA THR A 115 5.54 -1.71 8.56
C THR A 115 4.95 -1.63 7.15
N ILE A 116 3.68 -2.00 6.99
CA ILE A 116 2.84 -1.67 5.82
C ILE A 116 1.72 -0.73 6.32
N ALA A 117 1.48 0.35 5.57
CA ALA A 117 0.36 1.27 5.81
C ALA A 117 -0.31 1.61 4.47
N THR A 118 -1.65 1.69 4.46
CA THR A 118 -2.43 1.99 3.25
C THR A 118 -3.78 2.62 3.61
N TRP A 119 -4.34 3.44 2.72
CA TRP A 119 -5.76 3.76 2.71
C TRP A 119 -6.47 2.87 1.69
N VAL A 120 -7.60 2.29 2.09
CA VAL A 120 -8.44 1.41 1.28
C VAL A 120 -9.89 1.91 1.32
N LYS A 121 -10.59 1.79 0.20
CA LYS A 121 -12.02 2.05 0.08
C LYS A 121 -12.65 0.90 -0.69
N LEU A 122 -13.37 0.04 0.03
CA LEU A 122 -13.93 -1.21 -0.50
C LEU A 122 -15.27 -0.93 -1.16
N ALA A 123 -15.49 -1.31 -2.42
CA ALA A 123 -16.82 -1.21 -3.04
C ALA A 123 -17.71 -2.43 -2.73
N ASN A 124 -17.14 -3.53 -2.23
CA ASN A 124 -17.86 -4.74 -1.84
C ASN A 124 -17.26 -5.38 -0.56
N LEU A 125 -18.11 -6.07 0.23
CA LEU A 125 -17.78 -6.78 1.47
C LEU A 125 -18.12 -8.28 1.42
N THR A 126 -18.53 -8.83 0.27
CA THR A 126 -18.87 -10.26 0.12
C THR A 126 -17.67 -11.14 -0.26
N GLN A 127 -16.45 -10.67 -0.04
CA GLN A 127 -15.27 -11.22 -0.68
C GLN A 127 -14.47 -12.14 0.23
N GLN A 128 -14.23 -13.37 -0.21
CA GLN A 128 -13.50 -14.36 0.58
C GLN A 128 -12.05 -13.93 0.86
N ASP A 129 -11.32 -13.40 -0.12
CA ASP A 129 -9.99 -12.81 0.08
C ASP A 129 -9.75 -11.61 -0.86
N GLY A 130 -9.42 -10.44 -0.28
CA GLY A 130 -9.07 -9.20 -0.97
C GLY A 130 -7.76 -8.64 -0.45
N VAL A 131 -6.66 -8.89 -1.17
CA VAL A 131 -5.31 -8.49 -0.77
C VAL A 131 -5.06 -7.02 -1.14
N PHE A 132 -4.97 -6.16 -0.14
CA PHE A 132 -4.66 -4.74 -0.37
C PHE A 132 -3.20 -4.53 -0.73
N VAL A 133 -2.30 -5.18 0.03
CA VAL A 133 -0.85 -5.10 -0.14
C VAL A 133 -0.26 -6.45 0.23
N PHE A 134 0.62 -7.01 -0.61
CA PHE A 134 1.40 -8.21 -0.33
C PHE A 134 2.87 -8.03 -0.70
N ASN A 135 3.76 -8.22 0.28
CA ASN A 135 5.21 -8.21 0.14
C ASN A 135 5.74 -9.64 0.19
N GLY A 136 6.08 -10.21 -0.96
CA GLY A 136 6.60 -11.57 -1.11
C GLY A 136 6.79 -11.96 -2.57
N PHE A 137 6.68 -13.26 -2.86
CA PHE A 137 6.75 -13.80 -4.21
C PHE A 137 5.43 -14.49 -4.59
N ASP A 138 4.96 -14.28 -5.83
CA ASP A 138 3.93 -15.14 -6.42
C ASP A 138 4.60 -16.43 -6.92
N ASN A 139 4.43 -17.50 -6.14
CA ASN A 139 4.90 -18.85 -6.43
C ASN A 139 3.74 -19.84 -6.64
N GLY A 140 2.50 -19.36 -6.78
CA GLY A 140 1.28 -20.18 -6.82
C GLY A 140 0.87 -20.81 -5.49
N SER A 141 1.57 -20.51 -4.37
CA SER A 141 1.24 -20.95 -3.02
C SER A 141 0.87 -19.76 -2.13
N VAL A 142 -0.16 -19.92 -1.29
CA VAL A 142 -0.66 -18.86 -0.40
C VAL A 142 0.22 -18.78 0.87
N GLY A 143 1.52 -18.50 0.71
CA GLY A 143 2.49 -18.76 1.79
C GLY A 143 3.87 -18.08 1.77
N ASP A 144 4.28 -17.34 0.75
CA ASP A 144 5.69 -16.88 0.62
C ASP A 144 5.88 -15.36 0.85
N GLY A 145 5.02 -14.75 1.67
CA GLY A 145 5.07 -13.32 1.93
C GLY A 145 4.08 -12.83 2.97
N TYR A 146 4.09 -11.52 3.20
CA TYR A 146 3.24 -10.85 4.18
C TYR A 146 2.19 -10.01 3.50
N SER A 147 0.95 -10.01 3.98
CA SER A 147 -0.08 -9.11 3.45
C SER A 147 -1.01 -8.50 4.47
N VAL A 148 -1.62 -7.39 4.04
CA VAL A 148 -2.81 -6.80 4.64
C VAL A 148 -3.97 -7.05 3.67
N LEU A 149 -5.06 -7.64 4.15
CA LEU A 149 -6.19 -8.08 3.33
C LEU A 149 -7.53 -7.94 4.05
N CYS A 150 -8.62 -7.93 3.28
CA CYS A 150 -9.96 -8.14 3.81
C CYS A 150 -10.45 -9.55 3.46
N ARG A 151 -11.07 -10.23 4.43
CA ARG A 151 -11.67 -11.55 4.27
C ARG A 151 -13.07 -11.57 4.85
N ASN A 152 -14.02 -12.13 4.10
CA ASN A 152 -15.36 -12.40 4.58
C ASN A 152 -15.38 -13.72 5.37
N GLU A 153 -15.56 -13.61 6.68
CA GLU A 153 -15.65 -14.73 7.63
C GLU A 153 -17.11 -15.12 7.90
N GLY A 154 -17.94 -15.15 6.84
CA GLY A 154 -19.35 -15.55 6.88
C GLY A 154 -20.17 -14.76 7.93
N PRO A 155 -20.61 -15.38 9.04
CA PRO A 155 -21.37 -14.70 10.10
C PRO A 155 -20.65 -13.50 10.74
N PHE A 156 -19.31 -13.42 10.64
CA PHE A 156 -18.54 -12.29 11.17
C PHE A 156 -18.31 -11.15 10.16
N GLY A 157 -18.82 -11.30 8.93
CA GLY A 157 -18.73 -10.29 7.87
C GLY A 157 -17.31 -10.12 7.32
N SER A 158 -17.07 -9.00 6.65
CA SER A 158 -15.73 -8.64 6.14
C SER A 158 -14.84 -8.07 7.24
N GLN A 159 -13.71 -8.71 7.50
CA GLN A 159 -12.76 -8.33 8.54
C GLN A 159 -11.37 -8.06 7.96
N LEU A 160 -10.63 -7.17 8.61
CA LEU A 160 -9.25 -6.86 8.27
C LEU A 160 -8.31 -7.92 8.87
N PHE A 161 -7.49 -8.52 8.02
CA PHE A 161 -6.51 -9.53 8.36
C PHE A 161 -5.10 -9.12 7.97
N GLY A 162 -4.14 -9.56 8.78
CA GLY A 162 -2.76 -9.76 8.36
C GLY A 162 -2.53 -11.21 7.93
N LEU A 163 -1.58 -11.43 7.03
CA LEU A 163 -0.99 -12.74 6.74
C LEU A 163 0.52 -12.65 7.00
N ALA A 164 1.09 -13.61 7.72
CA ALA A 164 2.49 -13.96 7.59
C ALA A 164 2.56 -15.35 6.94
N GLY A 165 3.03 -15.38 5.70
CA GLY A 165 3.19 -16.58 4.91
C GLY A 165 4.06 -17.63 5.63
N GLY A 166 3.68 -18.90 5.49
CA GLY A 166 4.32 -20.02 6.19
C GLY A 166 4.03 -20.06 7.70
N VAL A 167 3.30 -19.08 8.26
CA VAL A 167 2.97 -18.98 9.69
C VAL A 167 1.45 -19.01 9.91
N SER A 168 0.74 -17.91 9.65
CA SER A 168 -0.68 -17.80 9.98
C SER A 168 -1.37 -16.55 9.41
N PHE A 169 -2.70 -16.60 9.36
CA PHE A 169 -3.56 -15.41 9.27
C PHE A 169 -3.80 -14.84 10.68
N PHE A 170 -3.78 -13.52 10.80
CA PHE A 170 -4.04 -12.78 12.04
C PHE A 170 -5.26 -11.89 11.84
N ASN A 171 -6.34 -12.17 12.55
CA ASN A 171 -7.50 -11.27 12.57
C ASN A 171 -7.16 -10.03 13.40
N SER A 172 -7.32 -8.84 12.82
CA SER A 172 -7.08 -7.57 13.55
C SER A 172 -8.17 -7.22 14.56
N GLY A 173 -9.32 -7.91 14.51
CA GLY A 173 -10.54 -7.55 15.24
C GLY A 173 -11.34 -6.41 14.61
N TYR A 174 -10.81 -5.75 13.56
CA TYR A 174 -11.52 -4.70 12.84
C TYR A 174 -12.43 -5.28 11.76
N ALA A 175 -13.71 -4.93 11.79
CA ALA A 175 -14.71 -5.30 10.79
C ALA A 175 -15.07 -4.10 9.91
N PHE A 176 -15.07 -4.31 8.59
CA PHE A 176 -15.56 -3.33 7.63
C PHE A 176 -17.10 -3.31 7.67
N SER A 177 -17.67 -2.18 8.06
CA SER A 177 -19.12 -2.01 8.28
C SER A 177 -19.88 -1.42 7.09
N SER A 178 -19.18 -0.88 6.10
CA SER A 178 -19.76 -0.19 4.94
C SER A 178 -18.88 -0.33 3.71
N THR A 179 -19.49 -0.14 2.53
CA THR A 179 -18.77 0.03 1.27
C THR A 179 -18.67 1.51 0.89
N ASN A 180 -17.73 1.82 0.01
CA ASN A 180 -17.52 3.12 -0.61
C ASN A 180 -17.17 4.26 0.37
N THR A 181 -16.69 3.91 1.55
CA THR A 181 -16.15 4.78 2.61
C THR A 181 -14.61 4.72 2.65
N TRP A 182 -14.00 5.71 3.30
CA TRP A 182 -12.54 5.88 3.47
C TRP A 182 -12.18 5.84 4.97
#